data_AF-A0A940RD80-F1
#
_entry.id   AF-A0A940RD80-F1
#
_cell.length_a   1.000
_cell.length_b   1.000
_cell.length_c   1.000
_cell.angle_alpha   90.00
_cell.angle_beta   90.00
_cell.angle_gamma   90.00
#
_symmetry.space_group_name_H-M   'P 1'
#
loop_
_entity.id
_entity.type
_entity.pdbx_description
1 polymer ?
#
loop_
_entity_poly.entity_id
_entity_poly.type
_entity_poly.pdbx_seq_one_letter_code
_entity_poly.pdbx_strand_id
1 'polypeptide(L)' 'MASKKFFCVDAHTCGNPVRLVAGGGPLLSGSSMMEMRLHFLREFDWIRKGLMFEPRGHDMMSGSILYPPHDPENDIGVL' A
#
# COMPACT_ATOMS: atom_id res chain seq x y z
N MET A 1 -20.12 3.06 -14.01
CA MET A 1 -19.35 2.11 -13.16
C MET A 1 -18.49 2.91 -12.21
N ALA A 2 -18.48 2.56 -10.92
CA ALA A 2 -17.57 3.21 -9.97
C ALA A 2 -16.13 2.82 -10.29
N SER A 3 -15.25 3.80 -10.50
CA SER A 3 -13.81 3.59 -10.71
C SER A 3 -13.07 4.03 -9.45
N LYS A 4 -12.25 3.14 -8.88
CA LYS A 4 -11.35 3.47 -7.77
C LYS A 4 -9.98 3.82 -8.33
N LYS A 5 -9.42 4.96 -7.89
CA LYS A 5 -8.13 5.49 -8.35
C LYS A 5 -7.13 5.47 -7.21
N PHE A 6 -5.88 5.14 -7.54
CA PHE A 6 -4.73 5.18 -6.65
C PHE A 6 -3.70 6.13 -7.24
N PHE A 7 -3.13 6.99 -6.42
CA PHE A 7 -1.99 7.81 -6.79
C PHE A 7 -0.73 7.06 -6.40
N CYS A 8 0.04 6.63 -7.39
CA CYS A 8 1.23 5.80 -7.21
C CYS A 8 2.49 6.53 -7.70
N VAL A 9 3.57 6.40 -6.96
CA VAL A 9 4.92 6.79 -7.36
C VAL A 9 5.74 5.52 -7.50
N ASP A 10 6.17 5.19 -8.71
CA ASP A 10 6.99 4.02 -8.98
C ASP A 10 8.47 4.41 -8.99
N ALA A 11 9.29 3.59 -8.35
CA ALA A 11 10.74 3.76 -8.25
C ALA A 11 11.44 2.39 -8.27
N HIS A 12 12.77 2.39 -8.19
CA HIS A 12 13.54 1.17 -7.98
C HIS A 12 14.73 1.39 -7.06
N THR A 13 15.11 0.35 -6.32
CA THR A 13 16.36 0.31 -5.56
C THR A 13 17.24 -0.78 -6.15
N CYS A 14 18.33 -0.37 -6.82
CA CYS A 14 19.25 -1.28 -7.52
C CYS A 14 18.52 -2.25 -8.49
N GLY A 15 17.52 -1.76 -9.22
CA GLY A 15 16.73 -2.55 -10.18
C GLY A 15 15.52 -3.29 -9.59
N ASN A 16 15.37 -3.35 -8.26
CA ASN A 16 14.17 -3.92 -7.64
C ASN A 16 13.04 -2.87 -7.62
N PRO A 17 11.91 -3.10 -8.30
CA PRO A 17 10.85 -2.11 -8.41
C PRO A 17 10.03 -1.99 -7.13
N VAL A 18 9.66 -0.76 -6.80
CA VAL A 18 8.80 -0.40 -5.67
C VAL A 18 7.70 0.52 -6.18
N ARG A 19 6.45 0.19 -5.88
CA ARG A 19 5.29 1.06 -6.09
C ARG A 19 4.81 1.64 -4.77
N LEU A 20 4.95 2.95 -4.61
CA LEU A 20 4.46 3.67 -3.44
C LEU A 20 3.06 4.23 -3.71
N VAL A 21 2.05 3.72 -3.00
CA VAL A 21 0.69 4.28 -3.01
C VAL A 21 0.64 5.47 -2.06
N ALA A 22 0.74 6.67 -2.65
CA ALA A 22 0.69 7.94 -1.91
C ALA A 22 -0.74 8.48 -1.73
N GLY A 23 -1.74 7.90 -2.41
CA GLY A 23 -3.14 8.28 -2.23
C GLY A 23 -4.13 7.24 -2.76
N GLY A 24 -5.34 7.23 -2.18
CA GLY A 24 -6.43 6.32 -2.56
C GLY A 24 -6.48 5.00 -1.77
N GLY A 25 -5.57 4.83 -0.80
CA GLY A 25 -5.59 3.72 0.16
C GLY A 25 -6.86 3.70 1.02
N PRO A 26 -7.29 2.52 1.51
CA PRO A 26 -8.43 2.42 2.43
C PRO A 26 -8.07 3.00 3.80
N LEU A 27 -9.07 3.43 4.58
CA LEU A 27 -8.84 3.72 5.99
C LEU A 27 -8.75 2.40 6.76
N LEU A 28 -7.72 2.26 7.58
CA LEU A 28 -7.48 1.05 8.34
C LEU A 28 -7.60 1.29 9.84
N SER A 29 -8.27 0.36 10.51
CA SER A 29 -8.36 0.30 11.96
C SER A 29 -7.24 -0.56 12.55
N GLY A 30 -6.66 -0.09 13.65
CA GLY A 30 -5.63 -0.81 14.40
C GLY A 30 -4.85 0.14 15.31
N SER A 31 -4.38 -0.37 16.44
CA SER A 31 -3.49 0.29 17.39
C SER A 31 -2.00 0.00 17.10
N SER A 32 -1.69 -0.63 15.97
CA SER A 32 -0.33 -0.81 15.48
C SER A 32 -0.34 -1.03 13.97
N MET A 33 0.82 -0.87 13.33
CA MET A 33 0.98 -1.19 11.90
C MET A 33 0.63 -2.66 11.60
N MET A 34 0.90 -3.57 12.53
CA MET A 34 0.59 -4.99 12.38
C MET A 34 -0.93 -5.23 12.37
N GLU A 35 -1.68 -4.60 13.27
CA GLU A 35 -3.15 -4.68 13.30
C GLU A 35 -3.77 -4.07 12.04
N MET A 36 -3.26 -2.92 11.59
CA MET A 36 -3.68 -2.30 10.33
C MET A 36 -3.40 -3.23 9.13
N ARG A 37 -2.25 -3.92 9.11
CA ARG A 37 -1.92 -4.93 8.09
C ARG A 37 -2.89 -6.10 8.09
N LEU A 38 -3.26 -6.62 9.26
CA LEU A 38 -4.25 -7.69 9.36
C LEU A 38 -5.62 -7.25 8.85
N HIS A 39 -6.05 -6.03 9.17
CA HIS A 39 -7.29 -5.47 8.66
C HIS A 39 -7.24 -5.28 7.14
N PHE A 40 -6.12 -4.77 6.61
CA PHE A 40 -5.91 -4.64 5.17
C PHE A 40 -6.01 -6.00 4.44
N LEU A 41 -5.36 -7.05 4.96
CA LEU A 41 -5.42 -8.38 4.35
C LEU A 41 -6.82 -9.01 4.42
N ARG A 42 -7.58 -8.72 5.48
CA ARG A 42 -8.93 -9.27 5.65
C ARG A 42 -9.95 -8.63 4.70
N GLU A 43 -9.89 -7.32 4.49
CA GLU A 43 -10.96 -6.58 3.78
C GLU A 43 -10.53 -5.99 2.44
N PHE A 44 -9.24 -5.72 2.28
CA PHE A 44 -8.71 -4.91 1.18
C PHE A 44 -7.61 -5.62 0.37
N ASP A 45 -7.41 -6.93 0.54
CA ASP A 45 -6.38 -7.70 -0.21
C ASP A 45 -6.57 -7.62 -1.74
N TRP A 46 -7.78 -7.32 -2.21
CA TRP A 46 -8.06 -7.05 -3.62
C TRP A 46 -7.26 -5.86 -4.17
N ILE A 47 -6.90 -4.88 -3.32
CA ILE A 47 -6.05 -3.74 -3.69
C ILE A 47 -4.63 -4.22 -3.98
N ARG A 48 -4.05 -5.03 -3.08
CA ARG A 48 -2.72 -5.61 -3.26
C ARG A 48 -2.67 -6.44 -4.53
N LYS A 49 -3.63 -7.35 -4.72
CA LYS A 49 -3.73 -8.15 -5.95
C LYS A 49 -3.86 -7.27 -7.19
N GLY A 50 -4.74 -6.27 -7.15
CA GLY A 50 -5.01 -5.39 -8.29
C GLY A 50 -3.87 -4.45 -8.68
N LEU A 51 -2.98 -4.12 -7.74
CA LEU A 51 -1.83 -3.22 -7.96
C LEU A 51 -0.50 -3.95 -8.20
N MET A 52 -0.31 -5.12 -7.58
CA MET A 52 0.96 -5.85 -7.63
C MET A 52 0.99 -6.94 -8.70
N PHE A 53 -0.16 -7.55 -9.02
CA PHE A 53 -0.22 -8.59 -10.04
C PHE A 53 -0.51 -8.00 -11.43
N GLU A 54 -0.28 -8.81 -12.46
CA GLU A 54 -0.64 -8.46 -13.82
C GLU A 54 -2.15 -8.09 -13.91
N PRO A 55 -2.52 -7.10 -14.73
CA PRO A 55 -1.69 -6.41 -15.73
C PRO A 55 -0.97 -5.15 -15.23
N ARG A 56 -1.11 -4.78 -13.95
CA ARG A 56 -0.59 -3.50 -13.42
C ARG A 56 0.77 -3.63 -12.75
N GLY A 57 1.08 -4.80 -12.24
CA GLY A 57 2.40 -5.16 -11.73
C GLY A 57 2.89 -6.44 -12.41
N HIS A 58 3.76 -7.16 -11.71
CA HIS A 58 4.42 -8.37 -12.16
C HIS A 58 5.05 -9.07 -10.94
N ASP A 59 5.60 -10.27 -11.11
CA ASP A 59 6.06 -11.13 -10.01
C ASP A 59 7.12 -10.50 -9.07
N MET A 60 7.86 -9.50 -9.54
CA MET A 60 8.89 -8.79 -8.76
C MET A 60 8.40 -7.45 -8.20
N MET A 61 7.17 -7.05 -8.49
CA MET A 61 6.61 -5.78 -8.01
C MET A 61 6.45 -5.83 -6.50
N SER A 62 7.17 -4.94 -5.80
CA SER A 62 6.93 -4.66 -4.39
C SER A 62 6.12 -3.39 -4.24
N GLY A 63 5.40 -3.25 -3.12
CA GLY A 63 4.54 -2.10 -2.91
C GLY A 63 4.45 -1.69 -1.45
N SER A 64 4.15 -0.42 -1.27
CA SER A 64 4.00 0.21 0.04
C SER A 64 2.84 1.20 0.00
N ILE A 65 2.11 1.35 1.10
CA ILE A 65 1.02 2.34 1.20
C ILE A 65 1.34 3.31 2.34
N LEU A 66 1.27 4.62 2.03
CA LEU A 66 1.51 5.65 3.03
C LEU A 66 0.30 5.84 3.95
N TYR A 67 0.57 5.94 5.24
CA TYR A 67 -0.38 6.30 6.28
C TYR A 67 0.23 7.33 7.23
N PRO A 68 -0.61 8.08 7.97
CA PRO A 68 -0.12 8.81 9.13
C PRO A 68 0.65 7.87 10.07
N PRO A 69 1.71 8.37 10.72
CA PRO A 69 2.44 7.58 11.69
C PRO A 69 1.52 7.21 12.87
N HIS A 70 1.68 6.00 13.41
CA HIS A 70 0.95 5.60 14.61
C HIS A 70 1.56 6.23 15.86
N ASP A 71 2.89 6.24 15.93
CA ASP A 71 3.66 6.93 16.96
C ASP A 71 3.93 8.38 16.51
N PRO A 72 3.52 9.40 17.27
CA PRO A 72 3.72 10.81 16.93
C PRO A 72 5.18 11.24 16.75
N GLU A 73 6.16 10.48 17.24
CA GLU A 73 7.58 10.78 17.05
C GLU A 73 8.10 10.42 15.64
N ASN A 74 7.35 9.62 14.88
CA ASN A 74 7.72 9.23 13.51
C ASN A 74 7.14 10.18 12.46
N ASP A 75 7.81 10.31 11.33
CA ASP A 75 7.32 11.16 10.22
C ASP A 75 6.13 10.52 9.48
N ILE A 76 6.17 9.20 9.27
CA ILE A 76 5.20 8.49 8.42
C ILE A 76 5.06 7.01 8.77
N GLY A 77 3.87 6.46 8.53
CA GLY A 77 3.60 5.02 8.56
C GLY A 77 3.69 4.42 7.15
N VAL A 78 4.32 3.25 7.05
CA VAL A 78 4.40 2.48 5.80
C VAL A 78 3.80 1.10 6.04
N LEU A 79 2.77 0.76 5.26
CA LEU A 79 2.12 -0.54 5.27
C LEU A 79 2.65 -1.47 4.18
#